data_AF-A0A2V8V4M7-F1
#
_entry.id   AF-A0A2V8V4M7-F1
#
_cell.length_a   1.000
_cell.length_b   1.000
_cell.length_c   1.000
_cell.angle_alpha   90.00
_cell.angle_beta   90.00
_cell.angle_gamma   90.00
#
_symmetry.space_group_name_H-M   'P 1'
#
loop_
_entity.id
_entity.type
_entity.pdbx_description
1 polymer ?
#
loop_
_entity_poly.entity_id
_entity_poly.type
_entity_poly.pdbx_seq_one_letter_code
_entity_poly.pdbx_strand_id
1 'polypeptide(L)'
;MVNSALLDYYRCPETFADFTLTGNLSGDSGYFQFGLDAICYGQCSGGPLARHATGELYDALRDVGADQNTLGLPFNPSEIIANLRYERYASSGHEVGARRYAKLALQRAYYSVRPLLMVSVRKYLQRIQLRDWKEVPFPNWPVDLTVERILGKLLATLLKANLIDRIPFIWFWPNGYPSCAMITHDVETAAGRNFCSRLMNLDDSCRMKSSFQIVPEDRYSVPQSFLDEIRLRGFEINVHDLNHDGRLFNNREQFLLRAERINRYGREYKASGFRSAALYHNLNWYDALDFSYDMSVPSVGHLEAQRGGCCSVMPFFVGKILELPVTATQDYSLFHILNQYSTDLWRRQVAQIMEAHGLASFIVHPDYLIEARARDTYKSLLAFLENLRSEGKVWLALPREVNEWWRARSQMKLVCQGNNWVIEGPQNDRARVAYAVLEGGRLAYVLDSHQASARRMVFRNGQISSSAARQPGVLTESRLIQALPLGLETKRNEQIF
;
A
#
# COMPACT_ATOMS: atom_id res chain seq x y z
N MET A 1 14.45 13.28 -12.81
CA MET A 1 14.36 14.64 -12.21
C MET A 1 14.43 14.50 -10.71
N VAL A 2 14.84 15.55 -9.99
CA VAL A 2 15.00 15.50 -8.52
C VAL A 2 13.63 15.47 -7.81
N ASN A 3 12.64 16.15 -8.36
CA ASN A 3 11.30 16.36 -7.81
C ASN A 3 10.21 15.38 -8.28
N SER A 4 10.50 14.47 -9.22
CA SER A 4 9.46 13.64 -9.85
C SER A 4 8.66 12.81 -8.84
N ALA A 5 9.30 12.24 -7.82
CA ALA A 5 8.59 11.46 -6.80
C ALA A 5 7.59 12.30 -5.99
N LEU A 6 7.91 13.56 -5.69
CA LEU A 6 7.02 14.49 -5.00
C LEU A 6 5.82 14.85 -5.88
N LEU A 7 6.09 15.19 -7.14
CA LEU A 7 5.07 15.55 -8.13
C LEU A 7 4.14 14.38 -8.43
N ASP A 8 4.66 13.16 -8.57
CA ASP A 8 3.85 11.97 -8.79
C ASP A 8 2.95 11.65 -7.59
N TYR A 9 3.47 11.84 -6.37
CA TYR A 9 2.73 11.60 -5.14
C TYR A 9 1.61 12.62 -4.94
N TYR A 10 1.92 13.92 -4.92
CA TYR A 10 0.95 14.97 -4.59
C TYR A 10 0.16 15.49 -5.79
N ARG A 11 0.73 15.44 -7.01
CA ARG A 11 0.17 16.10 -8.20
C ARG A 11 -0.06 17.61 -7.97
N CYS A 12 0.82 18.25 -7.21
CA CYS A 12 0.85 19.70 -7.06
C CYS A 12 1.46 20.36 -8.33
N PRO A 13 1.22 21.66 -8.56
CA PRO A 13 1.88 22.40 -9.63
C PRO A 13 3.40 22.42 -9.46
N GLU A 14 4.15 22.28 -10.55
CA GLU A 14 5.62 22.17 -10.56
C GLU A 14 6.32 23.38 -9.92
N THR A 15 5.71 24.55 -9.99
CA THR A 15 6.19 25.79 -9.37
C THR A 15 6.34 25.69 -7.85
N PHE A 16 5.70 24.72 -7.19
CA PHE A 16 5.82 24.49 -5.75
C PHE A 16 6.83 23.39 -5.38
N ALA A 17 7.46 22.73 -6.36
CA ALA A 17 8.31 21.56 -6.18
C ALA A 17 9.69 21.76 -6.80
N ASP A 18 10.30 22.93 -6.62
CA ASP A 18 11.61 23.24 -7.17
C ASP A 18 12.74 22.77 -6.25
N PHE A 19 13.48 21.74 -6.72
CA PHE A 19 14.55 21.09 -5.98
C PHE A 19 15.85 21.10 -6.77
N THR A 20 16.95 21.44 -6.10
CA THR A 20 18.31 21.36 -6.63
C THR A 20 19.18 20.45 -5.76
N LEU A 21 20.22 19.87 -6.37
CA LEU A 21 21.21 19.10 -5.63
C LEU A 21 22.29 20.02 -5.09
N THR A 22 22.63 19.86 -3.81
CA THR A 22 23.75 20.55 -3.17
C THR A 22 24.95 19.61 -3.07
N GLY A 23 26.12 20.10 -3.50
CA GLY A 23 27.37 19.34 -3.46
C GLY A 23 27.46 18.18 -4.47
N ASN A 24 28.54 17.41 -4.35
CA ASN A 24 28.77 16.23 -5.19
C ASN A 24 28.29 14.99 -4.44
N LEU A 25 27.39 14.22 -5.05
CA LEU A 25 26.90 12.97 -4.48
C LEU A 25 28.02 11.94 -4.30
N SER A 26 27.91 11.12 -3.27
CA SER A 26 28.82 10.00 -3.02
C SER A 26 28.88 9.03 -4.21
N GLY A 27 30.05 8.41 -4.42
CA GLY A 27 30.21 7.36 -5.44
C GLY A 27 29.36 6.13 -5.13
N ASP A 28 29.33 5.71 -3.86
CA ASP A 28 28.59 4.55 -3.37
C ASP A 28 27.27 4.95 -2.68
N SER A 29 26.31 4.03 -2.67
CA SER A 29 25.05 4.16 -1.92
C SER A 29 25.16 3.60 -0.51
N GLY A 30 24.54 4.27 0.46
CA GLY A 30 24.49 3.81 1.84
C GLY A 30 23.26 4.33 2.60
N TYR A 31 23.18 3.97 3.87
CA TYR A 31 22.12 4.38 4.78
C TYR A 31 22.43 5.74 5.39
N PHE A 32 21.41 6.59 5.46
CA PHE A 32 21.40 7.86 6.17
C PHE A 32 19.97 8.13 6.64
N GLN A 33 19.71 9.27 7.27
CA GLN A 33 18.37 9.64 7.69
C GLN A 33 18.00 11.04 7.23
N PHE A 34 16.70 11.30 7.13
CA PHE A 34 16.14 12.61 6.84
C PHE A 34 15.23 13.04 7.99
N GLY A 35 15.85 13.66 9.01
CA GLY A 35 15.28 13.74 10.34
C GLY A 35 15.30 12.39 11.07
N LEU A 36 14.85 12.40 12.33
CA LEU A 36 15.02 11.26 13.26
C LEU A 36 14.16 10.02 12.94
N ASP A 37 13.18 10.12 12.05
CA ASP A 37 12.11 9.13 11.85
C ASP A 37 11.95 8.66 10.39
N ALA A 38 12.89 9.00 9.51
CA ALA A 38 12.89 8.58 8.11
C ALA A 38 14.26 8.09 7.66
N ILE A 39 14.38 6.76 7.49
CA ILE A 39 15.61 6.12 7.01
C ILE A 39 15.66 6.20 5.48
N CYS A 40 16.79 6.64 4.95
CA CYS A 40 17.06 6.74 3.53
C CYS A 40 18.11 5.72 3.11
N TYR A 41 18.08 5.32 1.84
CA TYR A 41 19.13 4.51 1.23
C TYR A 41 19.43 5.01 -0.20
N GLY A 42 20.68 5.38 -0.46
CA GLY A 42 21.13 5.87 -1.76
C GLY A 42 22.36 6.73 -1.66
N GLN A 43 22.58 7.58 -2.66
CA GLN A 43 23.68 8.54 -2.67
C GLN A 43 23.31 9.82 -1.91
N CYS A 44 24.31 10.40 -1.24
CA CYS A 44 24.19 11.66 -0.50
C CYS A 44 25.54 12.40 -0.58
N SER A 45 25.51 13.73 -0.69
CA SER A 45 26.70 14.58 -0.68
C SER A 45 27.13 14.97 0.74
N GLY A 46 26.25 14.81 1.73
CA GLY A 46 26.50 15.11 3.13
C GLY A 46 26.92 13.88 3.94
N GLY A 47 27.92 14.05 4.80
CA GLY A 47 28.31 13.14 5.88
C GLY A 47 28.74 11.72 5.47
N PRO A 48 29.15 10.89 6.45
CA PRO A 48 29.44 9.47 6.23
C PRO A 48 28.14 8.65 6.09
N LEU A 49 28.09 7.75 5.11
CA LEU A 49 26.96 6.83 4.91
C LEU A 49 27.19 5.51 5.65
N ALA A 50 26.16 5.06 6.37
CA ALA A 50 26.20 3.81 7.11
C ALA A 50 25.98 2.59 6.19
N ARG A 51 26.52 1.44 6.59
CA ARG A 51 26.32 0.17 5.87
C ARG A 51 25.02 -0.55 6.26
N HIS A 52 24.47 -0.21 7.42
CA HIS A 52 23.28 -0.86 7.99
C HIS A 52 22.32 0.20 8.52
N ALA A 53 21.02 -0.09 8.44
CA ALA A 53 19.96 0.77 8.96
C ALA A 53 20.03 1.01 10.48
N THR A 54 20.75 0.16 11.22
CA THR A 54 20.97 0.26 12.68
C THR A 54 22.27 0.95 13.05
N GLY A 55 23.06 1.41 12.07
CA GLY A 55 24.29 2.15 12.33
C GLY A 55 24.04 3.60 12.77
N GLU A 56 25.11 4.36 12.97
CA GLU A 56 25.01 5.80 13.14
C GLU A 56 24.65 6.46 11.80
N LEU A 57 23.41 6.95 11.69
CA LEU A 57 22.89 7.54 10.46
C LEU A 57 23.15 9.04 10.44
N TYR A 58 23.85 9.51 9.41
CA TYR A 58 23.99 10.94 9.16
C TYR A 58 22.62 11.56 8.83
N ASP A 59 22.29 12.69 9.48
CA ASP A 59 21.03 13.40 9.29
C ASP A 59 21.13 14.46 8.20
N ALA A 60 20.68 14.09 7.00
CA ALA A 60 20.71 14.94 5.81
C ALA A 60 19.79 16.15 5.90
N LEU A 61 18.87 16.22 6.87
CA LEU A 61 18.02 17.40 7.07
C LEU A 61 18.84 18.64 7.44
N ARG A 62 20.01 18.46 8.07
CA ARG A 62 20.88 19.55 8.54
C ARG A 62 21.53 20.35 7.40
N ASP A 63 21.71 19.71 6.25
CA ASP A 63 22.38 20.29 5.08
C ASP A 63 21.36 20.69 4.00
N VAL A 64 20.07 20.73 4.35
CA VAL A 64 19.04 21.30 3.50
C VAL A 64 19.10 22.82 3.57
N GLY A 65 19.35 23.45 2.43
CA GLY A 65 19.36 24.89 2.26
C GLY A 65 18.15 25.36 1.46
N ALA A 66 17.67 26.57 1.73
CA ALA A 66 16.71 27.26 0.88
C ALA A 66 17.39 28.47 0.25
N ASP A 67 17.26 28.61 -1.06
CA ASP A 67 17.64 29.83 -1.78
C ASP A 67 16.43 30.31 -2.59
N GLN A 68 15.92 31.48 -2.23
CA GLN A 68 14.69 32.06 -2.77
C GLN A 68 13.49 31.10 -2.71
N ASN A 69 13.17 30.44 -3.83
CA ASN A 69 12.04 29.51 -3.98
C ASN A 69 12.49 28.05 -4.20
N THR A 70 13.80 27.80 -4.22
CA THR A 70 14.39 26.51 -4.55
C THR A 70 14.96 25.85 -3.31
N LEU A 71 14.65 24.57 -3.12
CA LEU A 71 15.20 23.78 -2.01
C LEU A 71 16.44 23.02 -2.47
N GLY A 72 17.59 23.36 -1.91
CA GLY A 72 18.85 22.64 -2.09
C GLY A 72 18.92 21.42 -1.18
N LEU A 73 19.02 20.23 -1.77
CA LEU A 73 19.01 18.95 -1.07
C LEU A 73 20.35 18.21 -1.27
N PRO A 74 20.91 17.61 -0.20
CA PRO A 74 22.18 16.86 -0.30
C PRO A 74 21.98 15.46 -0.90
N PHE A 75 20.78 15.11 -1.36
CA PHE A 75 20.46 13.84 -2.00
C PHE A 75 19.35 14.05 -3.03
N ASN A 76 19.17 13.09 -3.94
CA ASN A 76 18.06 13.11 -4.89
C ASN A 76 16.84 12.39 -4.31
N PRO A 77 15.75 13.07 -3.91
CA PRO A 77 14.58 12.41 -3.34
C PRO A 77 13.98 11.35 -4.24
N SER A 78 13.93 11.59 -5.55
CA SER A 78 13.34 10.64 -6.50
C SER A 78 14.16 9.35 -6.58
N GLU A 79 15.49 9.43 -6.44
CA GLU A 79 16.36 8.27 -6.32
C GLU A 79 16.10 7.53 -4.99
N ILE A 80 16.07 8.23 -3.86
CA ILE A 80 15.84 7.61 -2.55
C ILE A 80 14.50 6.89 -2.49
N ILE A 81 13.42 7.52 -2.95
CA ILE A 81 12.10 6.90 -3.00
C ILE A 81 12.09 5.67 -3.93
N ALA A 82 12.77 5.74 -5.07
CA ALA A 82 12.92 4.58 -5.96
C ALA A 82 13.72 3.46 -5.30
N ASN A 83 14.82 3.77 -4.62
CA ASN A 83 15.66 2.79 -3.93
C ASN A 83 14.89 2.06 -2.82
N LEU A 84 14.02 2.76 -2.09
CA LEU A 84 13.11 2.17 -1.10
C LEU A 84 12.06 1.27 -1.76
N ARG A 85 11.32 1.79 -2.75
CA ARG A 85 10.25 1.05 -3.44
C ARG A 85 10.73 -0.18 -4.20
N TYR A 86 11.95 -0.12 -4.76
CA TYR A 86 12.61 -1.24 -5.46
C TYR A 86 13.46 -2.10 -4.53
N GLU A 87 13.38 -1.89 -3.22
CA GLU A 87 14.08 -2.67 -2.19
C GLU A 87 15.61 -2.76 -2.40
N ARG A 88 16.21 -1.72 -2.99
CA ARG A 88 17.65 -1.72 -3.28
C ARG A 88 18.50 -1.72 -2.01
N TYR A 89 17.93 -1.21 -0.91
CA TYR A 89 18.51 -1.26 0.43
C TYR A 89 18.66 -2.72 0.95
N ALA A 90 17.78 -3.63 0.54
CA ALA A 90 17.84 -5.04 0.93
C ALA A 90 18.94 -5.80 0.17
N SER A 91 19.27 -5.36 -1.05
CA SER A 91 20.30 -5.98 -1.90
C SER A 91 21.73 -5.57 -1.54
N SER A 92 21.89 -4.45 -0.82
CA SER A 92 23.17 -3.83 -0.44
C SER A 92 23.68 -4.24 0.94
N GLY A 93 22.85 -4.92 1.73
CA GLY A 93 23.36 -5.76 2.80
C GLY A 93 24.31 -6.77 2.16
N HIS A 94 25.62 -6.54 2.24
CA HIS A 94 26.64 -7.49 1.82
C HIS A 94 26.55 -8.75 2.68
N GLU A 95 25.54 -9.58 2.46
CA GLU A 95 25.60 -11.00 2.74
C GLU A 95 26.73 -11.53 1.86
N VAL A 96 27.91 -11.72 2.46
CA VAL A 96 29.09 -12.38 1.87
C VAL A 96 28.62 -13.47 0.93
N GLY A 97 29.09 -13.48 -0.32
CA GLY A 97 28.54 -14.31 -1.40
C GLY A 97 28.20 -15.75 -0.98
N ALA A 98 29.02 -16.37 -0.13
CA ALA A 98 28.77 -17.68 0.46
C ALA A 98 27.41 -17.84 1.18
N ARG A 99 26.93 -16.85 1.96
CA ARG A 99 25.62 -16.88 2.64
C ARG A 99 24.46 -16.73 1.66
N ARG A 100 24.58 -15.84 0.65
CA ARG A 100 23.56 -15.68 -0.40
C ARG A 100 23.46 -16.95 -1.26
N TYR A 101 24.60 -17.55 -1.63
CA TYR A 101 24.65 -18.83 -2.34
C TYR A 101 24.07 -19.97 -1.49
N ALA A 102 24.40 -20.04 -0.19
CA ALA A 102 23.84 -21.03 0.73
C ALA A 102 22.31 -20.85 0.91
N LYS A 103 21.80 -19.61 0.99
CA LYS A 103 20.37 -19.31 1.08
C LYS A 103 19.63 -19.70 -0.20
N LEU A 104 20.21 -19.40 -1.37
CA LEU A 104 19.67 -19.83 -2.67
C LEU A 104 19.70 -21.36 -2.82
N ALA A 105 20.76 -22.02 -2.35
CA ALA A 105 20.86 -23.49 -2.35
C ALA A 105 19.85 -24.13 -1.39
N LEU A 106 19.69 -23.58 -0.18
CA LEU A 106 18.70 -24.01 0.80
C LEU A 106 17.27 -23.78 0.30
N GLN A 107 17.02 -22.63 -0.34
CA GLN A 107 15.75 -22.33 -0.99
C GLN A 107 15.47 -23.32 -2.11
N ARG A 108 16.45 -23.60 -2.99
CA ARG A 108 16.32 -24.63 -4.04
C ARG A 108 16.03 -26.01 -3.44
N ALA A 109 16.75 -26.40 -2.40
CA ALA A 109 16.53 -27.66 -1.70
C ALA A 109 15.12 -27.73 -1.08
N TYR A 110 14.71 -26.69 -0.34
CA TYR A 110 13.37 -26.55 0.24
C TYR A 110 12.29 -26.66 -0.82
N TYR A 111 12.37 -25.90 -1.92
CA TYR A 111 11.37 -25.95 -2.99
C TYR A 111 11.41 -27.26 -3.79
N SER A 112 12.52 -28.00 -3.80
CA SER A 112 12.59 -29.34 -4.41
C SER A 112 11.90 -30.40 -3.55
N VAL A 113 11.90 -30.25 -2.22
CA VAL A 113 11.17 -31.14 -1.31
C VAL A 113 9.76 -30.64 -0.97
N ARG A 114 9.47 -29.34 -1.19
CA ARG A 114 8.20 -28.67 -0.87
C ARG A 114 6.99 -29.48 -1.37
N PRO A 115 6.93 -29.99 -2.62
CA PRO A 115 5.80 -30.78 -3.10
C PRO A 115 5.50 -32.03 -2.24
N LEU A 116 6.51 -32.61 -1.61
CA LEU A 116 6.42 -33.81 -0.77
C LEU A 116 6.10 -33.50 0.69
N LEU A 117 6.25 -32.25 1.14
CA LEU A 117 5.98 -31.85 2.52
C LEU A 117 4.49 -31.61 2.75
N MET A 118 3.90 -32.26 3.76
CA MET A 118 2.58 -31.92 4.27
C MET A 118 2.54 -30.45 4.73
N VAL A 119 1.38 -29.81 4.60
CA VAL A 119 1.16 -28.39 4.96
C VAL A 119 1.60 -28.08 6.40
N SER A 120 1.36 -28.99 7.35
CA SER A 120 1.79 -28.88 8.76
C SER A 120 3.31 -28.78 8.93
N VAL A 121 4.09 -29.52 8.12
CA VAL A 121 5.55 -29.50 8.16
C VAL A 121 6.11 -28.22 7.54
N ARG A 122 5.49 -27.74 6.45
CA ARG A 122 5.86 -26.45 5.81
C ARG A 122 5.68 -25.28 6.78
N LYS A 123 4.57 -25.27 7.53
CA LYS A 123 4.29 -24.25 8.56
C LYS A 123 5.35 -24.22 9.65
N TYR A 124 5.76 -25.39 10.15
CA TYR A 124 6.78 -25.48 11.19
C TYR A 124 8.16 -25.01 10.70
N LEU A 125 8.58 -25.42 9.50
CA LEU A 125 9.85 -24.97 8.91
C LEU A 125 9.88 -23.46 8.66
N GLN A 126 8.78 -22.88 8.18
CA GLN A 126 8.68 -21.43 8.01
C GLN A 126 8.68 -20.68 9.34
N ARG A 127 8.00 -21.19 10.38
CA ARG A 127 8.10 -20.62 11.73
C ARG A 127 9.55 -20.57 12.22
N ILE A 128 10.34 -21.60 11.93
CA ILE A 128 11.77 -21.63 12.26
C ILE A 128 12.54 -20.58 11.46
N GLN A 129 12.32 -20.51 10.15
CA GLN A 129 12.99 -19.56 9.26
C GLN A 129 12.67 -18.09 9.59
N LEU A 130 11.50 -17.84 10.17
CA LEU A 130 11.03 -16.50 10.52
C LEU A 130 11.19 -16.20 12.02
N ARG A 131 11.92 -16.99 12.82
CA ARG A 131 12.00 -16.78 14.29
C ARG A 131 12.48 -15.39 14.70
N ASP A 132 13.37 -14.80 13.92
CA ASP A 132 13.97 -13.49 14.11
C ASP A 132 13.14 -12.35 13.48
N TRP A 133 11.87 -12.59 13.10
CA TRP A 133 11.04 -11.58 12.45
C TRP A 133 10.92 -10.29 13.30
N LYS A 134 10.89 -10.41 14.63
CA LYS A 134 10.84 -9.26 15.55
C LYS A 134 12.13 -8.44 15.58
N GLU A 135 13.25 -9.04 15.19
CA GLU A 135 14.58 -8.45 15.27
C GLU A 135 14.98 -7.74 13.97
N VAL A 136 14.11 -7.76 12.96
CA VAL A 136 14.35 -7.03 11.70
C VAL A 136 14.19 -5.53 11.96
N PRO A 137 15.26 -4.73 11.79
CA PRO A 137 15.23 -3.33 12.17
C PRO A 137 14.57 -2.43 11.12
N PHE A 138 14.56 -2.86 9.85
CA PHE A 138 14.03 -2.09 8.73
C PHE A 138 13.56 -3.03 7.60
N PRO A 139 12.39 -2.80 6.98
CA PRO A 139 11.38 -1.77 7.27
C PRO A 139 10.76 -1.88 8.67
N ASN A 140 10.07 -0.85 9.15
CA ASN A 140 9.42 -0.81 10.46
C ASN A 140 8.18 -1.71 10.51
N TRP A 141 8.03 -2.46 11.60
CA TRP A 141 6.84 -3.26 11.88
C TRP A 141 5.89 -2.53 12.85
N PRO A 142 4.55 -2.66 12.71
CA PRO A 142 3.80 -3.49 11.77
C PRO A 142 3.45 -2.81 10.44
N VAL A 143 3.73 -1.51 10.31
CA VAL A 143 3.55 -0.70 9.09
C VAL A 143 4.77 0.21 8.96
N ASP A 144 5.29 0.35 7.76
CA ASP A 144 6.36 1.27 7.44
C ASP A 144 5.81 2.42 6.58
N LEU A 145 6.06 3.65 7.04
CA LEU A 145 5.60 4.90 6.41
C LEU A 145 6.77 5.75 5.93
N THR A 146 7.95 5.14 5.72
CA THR A 146 9.19 5.87 5.47
C THR A 146 9.10 6.72 4.21
N VAL A 147 8.54 6.17 3.12
CA VAL A 147 8.32 6.91 1.87
C VAL A 147 7.39 8.12 2.09
N GLU A 148 6.27 7.91 2.77
CA GLU A 148 5.30 8.98 3.06
C GLU A 148 5.90 10.05 3.98
N ARG A 149 6.74 9.66 4.96
CA ARG A 149 7.45 10.59 5.85
C ARG A 149 8.48 11.43 5.11
N ILE A 150 9.28 10.84 4.22
CA ILE A 150 10.25 11.59 3.40
C ILE A 150 9.51 12.62 2.55
N LEU A 151 8.45 12.21 1.85
CA LEU A 151 7.65 13.09 1.00
C LEU A 151 6.95 14.20 1.80
N GLY A 152 6.40 13.86 2.97
CA GLY A 152 5.79 14.83 3.88
C GLY A 152 6.81 15.84 4.42
N LYS A 153 8.01 15.39 4.80
CA LYS A 153 9.08 16.29 5.25
C LYS A 153 9.53 17.23 4.16
N LEU A 154 9.71 16.75 2.92
CA LEU A 154 10.04 17.61 1.78
C LEU A 154 8.98 18.71 1.58
N LEU A 155 7.70 18.34 1.63
CA LEU A 155 6.60 19.30 1.50
C LEU A 155 6.55 20.29 2.67
N ALA A 156 6.79 19.81 3.90
CA ALA A 156 6.85 20.66 5.08
C ALA A 156 8.04 21.63 5.02
N THR A 157 9.20 21.20 4.50
CA THR A 157 10.37 22.06 4.32
C THR A 157 10.11 23.12 3.24
N LEU A 158 9.44 22.78 2.13
CA LEU A 158 9.01 23.75 1.12
C LEU A 158 8.10 24.84 1.69
N LEU A 159 7.09 24.45 2.48
CA LEU A 159 6.20 25.40 3.16
C LEU A 159 6.97 26.37 4.08
N LYS A 160 7.96 25.85 4.83
CA LYS A 160 8.80 26.67 5.73
C LYS A 160 9.74 27.60 4.97
N ALA A 161 10.40 27.08 3.94
CA ALA A 161 11.45 27.78 3.19
C ALA A 161 10.88 28.94 2.37
N ASN A 162 9.78 28.71 1.66
CA ASN A 162 9.24 29.69 0.71
C ASN A 162 8.23 30.66 1.34
N LEU A 163 8.01 30.57 2.66
CA LEU A 163 6.99 31.35 3.40
C LEU A 163 5.60 31.27 2.74
N ILE A 164 5.25 30.09 2.23
CA ILE A 164 3.97 29.84 1.57
C ILE A 164 3.02 29.23 2.61
N ASP A 165 1.83 29.83 2.76
CA ASP A 165 0.84 29.36 3.74
C ASP A 165 0.32 27.96 3.43
N ARG A 166 0.16 27.64 2.14
CA ARG A 166 -0.42 26.37 1.68
C ARG A 166 0.02 25.98 0.27
N ILE A 167 0.20 24.68 0.04
CA ILE A 167 0.49 24.12 -1.30
C ILE A 167 -0.73 23.32 -1.79
N PRO A 168 -1.33 23.68 -2.94
CA PRO A 168 -2.45 22.94 -3.52
C PRO A 168 -1.96 21.63 -4.15
N PHE A 169 -2.74 20.57 -4.00
CA PHE A 169 -2.45 19.26 -4.58
C PHE A 169 -3.74 18.49 -4.86
N ILE A 170 -3.67 17.43 -5.69
CA ILE A 170 -4.83 16.58 -5.98
C ILE A 170 -4.93 15.53 -4.88
N TRP A 171 -6.06 15.46 -4.19
CA TRP A 171 -6.27 14.48 -3.12
C TRP A 171 -6.02 13.03 -3.61
N PHE A 172 -5.60 12.17 -2.69
CA PHE A 172 -5.11 10.83 -3.03
C PHE A 172 -6.22 9.91 -3.58
N TRP A 173 -7.38 9.91 -2.95
CA TRP A 173 -8.49 9.00 -3.26
C TRP A 173 -9.66 9.73 -3.92
N PRO A 174 -10.48 9.03 -4.73
CA PRO A 174 -11.61 9.67 -5.38
C PRO A 174 -12.58 10.17 -4.31
N ASN A 175 -13.40 11.14 -4.68
CA ASN A 175 -14.53 11.61 -3.89
C ASN A 175 -14.16 12.20 -2.51
N GLY A 176 -12.88 12.48 -2.28
CA GLY A 176 -12.38 12.97 -0.99
C GLY A 176 -12.29 11.90 0.10
N TYR A 177 -12.32 10.60 -0.25
CA TYR A 177 -12.18 9.54 0.75
C TYR A 177 -10.84 9.66 1.48
N PRO A 178 -10.77 9.51 2.82
CA PRO A 178 -9.52 9.68 3.56
C PRO A 178 -8.48 8.60 3.26
N SER A 179 -8.91 7.39 2.92
CA SER A 179 -8.07 6.21 2.71
C SER A 179 -8.78 5.21 1.79
N CYS A 180 -8.10 4.14 1.40
CA CYS A 180 -8.67 3.05 0.60
C CYS A 180 -8.43 1.70 1.27
N ALA A 181 -9.33 0.74 1.04
CA ALA A 181 -9.10 -0.66 1.40
C ALA A 181 -9.56 -1.62 0.30
N MET A 182 -8.83 -2.73 0.14
CA MET A 182 -9.15 -3.79 -0.80
C MET A 182 -8.87 -5.18 -0.22
N ILE A 183 -9.67 -6.16 -0.61
CA ILE A 183 -9.46 -7.57 -0.26
C ILE A 183 -9.19 -8.37 -1.54
N THR A 184 -8.24 -9.30 -1.42
CA THR A 184 -7.82 -10.20 -2.49
C THR A 184 -7.75 -11.64 -1.97
N HIS A 185 -7.98 -12.60 -2.86
CA HIS A 185 -8.10 -14.01 -2.53
C HIS A 185 -7.18 -14.89 -3.36
N ASP A 186 -6.11 -15.38 -2.73
CA ASP A 186 -5.14 -16.29 -3.36
C ASP A 186 -5.67 -17.72 -3.31
N VAL A 187 -6.11 -18.23 -4.47
CA VAL A 187 -6.72 -19.56 -4.59
C VAL A 187 -5.61 -20.58 -4.88
N GLU A 188 -5.19 -21.34 -3.87
CA GLU A 188 -3.98 -22.17 -3.99
C GLU A 188 -4.25 -23.67 -4.24
N THR A 189 -5.42 -24.18 -3.84
CA THR A 189 -5.78 -25.59 -4.00
C THR A 189 -7.16 -25.81 -4.60
N ALA A 190 -7.42 -27.05 -5.05
CA ALA A 190 -8.75 -27.46 -5.51
C ALA A 190 -9.84 -27.29 -4.43
N ALA A 191 -9.48 -27.48 -3.15
CA ALA A 191 -10.42 -27.27 -2.04
C ALA A 191 -10.74 -25.78 -1.86
N GLY A 192 -9.74 -24.90 -1.94
CA GLY A 192 -9.93 -23.44 -1.95
C GLY A 192 -10.80 -22.99 -3.13
N ARG A 193 -10.52 -23.48 -4.34
CA ARG A 193 -11.35 -23.23 -5.53
C ARG A 193 -12.81 -23.61 -5.31
N ASN A 194 -13.06 -24.82 -4.80
CA ASN A 194 -14.42 -25.30 -4.52
C ASN A 194 -15.13 -24.47 -3.44
N PHE A 195 -14.38 -23.82 -2.55
CA PHE A 195 -14.93 -22.96 -1.50
C PHE A 195 -15.26 -21.53 -1.98
N CYS A 196 -14.74 -21.10 -3.13
CA CYS A 196 -14.85 -19.72 -3.61
C CYS A 196 -16.30 -19.23 -3.74
N SER A 197 -17.26 -20.06 -4.16
CA SER A 197 -18.68 -19.67 -4.23
C SER A 197 -19.24 -19.26 -2.86
N ARG A 198 -18.86 -20.00 -1.82
CA ARG A 198 -19.24 -19.69 -0.44
C ARG A 198 -18.48 -18.47 0.10
N LEU A 199 -17.22 -18.30 -0.28
CA LEU A 199 -16.45 -17.10 0.07
C LEU A 199 -17.09 -15.84 -0.52
N MET A 200 -17.45 -15.85 -1.82
CA MET A 200 -18.19 -14.75 -2.44
C MET A 200 -19.50 -14.42 -1.72
N ASN A 201 -20.19 -15.41 -1.12
CA ASN A 201 -21.39 -15.14 -0.29
C ASN A 201 -21.06 -14.37 0.99
N LEU A 202 -19.88 -14.62 1.60
CA LEU A 202 -19.43 -13.88 2.79
C LEU A 202 -19.15 -12.43 2.41
N ASP A 203 -18.42 -12.20 1.32
CA ASP A 203 -18.10 -10.86 0.83
C ASP A 203 -19.37 -10.07 0.48
N ASP A 204 -20.30 -10.72 -0.23
CA ASP A 204 -21.60 -10.14 -0.60
C ASP A 204 -22.44 -9.76 0.63
N SER A 205 -22.34 -10.53 1.71
CA SER A 205 -23.09 -10.24 2.94
C SER A 205 -22.70 -8.92 3.60
N CYS A 206 -21.49 -8.42 3.33
CA CYS A 206 -20.99 -7.10 3.75
C CYS A 206 -20.93 -6.08 2.61
N ARG A 207 -21.56 -6.38 1.47
CA ARG A 207 -21.54 -5.55 0.23
C ARG A 207 -20.12 -5.23 -0.23
N MET A 208 -19.21 -6.18 -0.07
CA MET A 208 -17.83 -6.07 -0.51
C MET A 208 -17.62 -6.90 -1.77
N LYS A 209 -16.78 -6.38 -2.67
CA LYS A 209 -16.25 -7.14 -3.80
C LYS A 209 -14.75 -7.25 -3.63
N SER A 210 -14.24 -8.41 -3.99
CA SER A 210 -12.83 -8.78 -3.90
C SER A 210 -12.34 -9.30 -5.25
N SER A 211 -11.03 -9.49 -5.34
CA SER A 211 -10.40 -10.18 -6.47
C SER A 211 -9.99 -11.59 -6.09
N PHE A 212 -10.02 -12.49 -7.06
CA PHE A 212 -9.57 -13.86 -6.95
C PHE A 212 -8.35 -14.06 -7.84
N GLN A 213 -7.24 -14.41 -7.22
CA GLN A 213 -5.94 -14.67 -7.80
C GLN A 213 -5.89 -16.17 -8.12
N ILE A 214 -6.01 -16.50 -9.41
CA ILE A 214 -6.14 -17.88 -9.90
C ILE A 214 -4.81 -18.39 -10.43
N VAL A 215 -4.36 -19.54 -9.92
CA VAL A 215 -3.18 -20.24 -10.46
C VAL A 215 -3.61 -21.03 -11.69
N PRO A 216 -3.09 -20.71 -12.90
CA PRO A 216 -3.61 -21.32 -14.12
C PRO A 216 -3.17 -22.77 -14.32
N GLU A 217 -2.02 -23.18 -13.79
CA GLU A 217 -1.43 -24.50 -14.06
C GLU A 217 -1.12 -25.31 -12.79
N ASP A 218 -1.07 -26.63 -12.94
CA ASP A 218 -0.61 -27.66 -11.99
C ASP A 218 -1.33 -27.76 -10.62
N ARG A 219 -2.10 -26.75 -10.20
CA ARG A 219 -2.76 -26.74 -8.87
C ARG A 219 -4.15 -27.35 -8.87
N TYR A 220 -4.97 -27.01 -9.86
CA TYR A 220 -6.36 -27.46 -10.00
C TYR A 220 -6.87 -27.14 -11.40
N SER A 221 -7.95 -27.81 -11.82
CA SER A 221 -8.65 -27.45 -13.04
C SER A 221 -9.32 -26.08 -12.90
N VAL A 222 -9.18 -25.22 -13.91
CA VAL A 222 -9.85 -23.92 -13.99
C VAL A 222 -10.93 -23.98 -15.08
N PRO A 223 -12.12 -24.55 -14.81
CA PRO A 223 -13.17 -24.61 -15.81
C PRO A 223 -13.72 -23.21 -16.10
N GLN A 224 -14.16 -22.97 -17.34
CA GLN A 224 -14.74 -21.68 -17.73
C GLN A 224 -15.94 -21.28 -16.85
N SER A 225 -16.77 -22.25 -16.43
CA SER A 225 -17.90 -22.00 -15.54
C SER A 225 -17.50 -21.41 -14.18
N PHE A 226 -16.30 -21.75 -13.68
CA PHE A 226 -15.78 -21.16 -12.44
C PHE A 226 -15.39 -19.69 -12.64
N LEU A 227 -14.73 -19.37 -13.76
CA LEU A 227 -14.38 -17.97 -14.09
C LEU A 227 -15.64 -17.14 -14.36
N ASP A 228 -16.63 -17.71 -15.04
CA ASP A 228 -17.89 -17.03 -15.35
C ASP A 228 -18.71 -16.74 -14.09
N GLU A 229 -18.72 -17.66 -13.11
CA GLU A 229 -19.38 -17.42 -11.82
C GLU A 229 -18.79 -16.18 -11.12
N ILE A 230 -17.46 -16.08 -11.03
CA ILE A 230 -16.78 -14.94 -10.39
C ILE A 230 -17.16 -13.63 -11.08
N ARG A 231 -17.10 -13.60 -12.42
CA ARG A 231 -17.44 -12.40 -13.21
C ARG A 231 -18.90 -12.01 -13.10
N LEU A 232 -19.82 -12.98 -13.24
CA LEU A 232 -21.26 -12.74 -13.19
C LEU A 232 -21.68 -12.13 -11.84
N ARG A 233 -20.98 -12.51 -10.78
CA ARG A 233 -21.18 -11.97 -9.44
C ARG A 233 -20.45 -10.64 -9.19
N GLY A 234 -19.77 -10.08 -10.19
CA GLY A 234 -19.11 -8.76 -10.12
C GLY A 234 -17.75 -8.76 -9.42
N PHE A 235 -17.19 -9.92 -9.10
CA PHE A 235 -15.85 -10.05 -8.53
C PHE A 235 -14.78 -9.94 -9.63
N GLU A 236 -13.54 -9.77 -9.22
CA GLU A 236 -12.39 -9.64 -10.12
C GLU A 236 -11.60 -10.95 -10.24
N ILE A 237 -11.03 -11.21 -11.42
CA ILE A 237 -10.12 -12.32 -11.67
C ILE A 237 -8.74 -11.76 -12.00
N ASN A 238 -7.72 -12.27 -11.31
CA ASN A 238 -6.32 -11.96 -11.53
C ASN A 238 -5.52 -13.26 -11.74
N VAL A 239 -4.35 -13.17 -12.37
CA VAL A 239 -3.45 -14.31 -12.54
C VAL A 239 -2.53 -14.42 -11.33
N HIS A 240 -2.40 -15.63 -10.77
CA HIS A 240 -1.55 -15.91 -9.63
C HIS A 240 -0.38 -16.83 -9.99
N ASP A 241 0.76 -16.23 -10.32
CA ASP A 241 1.92 -16.95 -10.85
C ASP A 241 1.54 -17.79 -12.10
N LEU A 242 2.40 -18.71 -12.53
CA LEU A 242 2.07 -19.71 -13.55
C LEU A 242 1.53 -20.99 -12.93
N ASN A 243 2.30 -21.57 -12.00
CA ASN A 243 1.96 -22.83 -11.34
C ASN A 243 2.21 -22.79 -9.82
N HIS A 244 2.53 -21.60 -9.31
CA HIS A 244 2.72 -21.33 -7.90
C HIS A 244 3.85 -22.16 -7.26
N ASP A 245 4.87 -22.55 -8.01
CA ASP A 245 5.98 -23.39 -7.52
C ASP A 245 7.02 -22.63 -6.68
N GLY A 246 6.92 -21.29 -6.61
CA GLY A 246 7.83 -20.41 -5.88
C GLY A 246 9.17 -20.19 -6.57
N ARG A 247 9.26 -20.45 -7.88
CA ARG A 247 10.51 -20.38 -8.65
C ARG A 247 10.51 -19.34 -9.76
N LEU A 248 9.43 -18.58 -9.91
CA LEU A 248 9.24 -17.63 -11.01
C LEU A 248 10.43 -16.66 -11.17
N PHE A 249 10.95 -16.11 -10.06
CA PHE A 249 12.04 -15.13 -10.07
C PHE A 249 13.45 -15.71 -9.87
N ASN A 250 13.65 -17.04 -9.97
CA ASN A 250 14.95 -17.66 -9.69
C ASN A 250 15.98 -17.45 -10.81
N ASN A 251 15.54 -17.33 -12.06
CA ASN A 251 16.41 -17.22 -13.23
C ASN A 251 15.69 -16.38 -14.32
N ARG A 252 16.38 -15.39 -14.90
CA ARG A 252 15.76 -14.44 -15.84
C ARG A 252 15.30 -15.11 -17.13
N GLU A 253 16.06 -16.05 -17.69
CA GLU A 253 15.70 -16.75 -18.92
C GLU A 253 14.42 -17.57 -18.73
N GLN A 254 14.35 -18.36 -17.65
CA GLN A 254 13.16 -19.11 -17.29
C GLN A 254 11.98 -18.19 -16.94
N PHE A 255 12.24 -17.06 -16.30
CA PHE A 255 11.21 -16.04 -16.04
C PHE A 255 10.61 -15.53 -17.34
N LEU A 256 11.41 -15.21 -18.36
CA LEU A 256 10.91 -14.74 -19.66
C LEU A 256 10.03 -15.79 -20.34
N LEU A 257 10.46 -17.05 -20.36
CA LEU A 257 9.66 -18.16 -20.90
C LEU A 257 8.33 -18.35 -20.16
N ARG A 258 8.34 -18.21 -18.83
CA ARG A 258 7.10 -18.27 -18.01
C ARG A 258 6.23 -17.03 -18.22
N ALA A 259 6.82 -15.84 -18.35
CA ALA A 259 6.11 -14.59 -18.55
C ALA A 259 5.26 -14.63 -19.83
N GLU A 260 5.76 -15.20 -20.93
CA GLU A 260 4.97 -15.39 -22.16
C GLU A 260 3.68 -16.19 -21.92
N ARG A 261 3.74 -17.24 -21.10
CA ARG A 261 2.59 -18.07 -20.73
C ARG A 261 1.68 -17.36 -19.76
N ILE A 262 2.24 -16.69 -18.74
CA ILE A 262 1.48 -15.87 -17.78
C ILE A 262 0.69 -14.78 -18.52
N ASN A 263 1.32 -14.06 -19.46
CA ASN A 263 0.66 -13.02 -20.26
C ASN A 263 -0.46 -13.60 -21.15
N ARG A 264 -0.29 -14.84 -21.64
CA ARG A 264 -1.35 -15.56 -22.35
C ARG A 264 -2.57 -15.81 -21.45
N TYR A 265 -2.36 -16.33 -20.25
CA TYR A 265 -3.45 -16.49 -19.28
C TYR A 265 -4.06 -15.15 -18.86
N GLY A 266 -3.27 -14.08 -18.76
CA GLY A 266 -3.77 -12.72 -18.54
C GLY A 266 -4.83 -12.34 -19.58
N ARG A 267 -4.56 -12.60 -20.87
CA ARG A 267 -5.52 -12.38 -21.96
C ARG A 267 -6.71 -13.33 -21.91
N GLU A 268 -6.48 -14.63 -21.73
CA GLU A 268 -7.55 -15.65 -21.70
C GLU A 268 -8.52 -15.42 -20.54
N TYR A 269 -8.00 -15.10 -19.36
CA TYR A 269 -8.81 -14.83 -18.16
C TYR A 269 -9.35 -13.40 -18.14
N LYS A 270 -8.98 -12.55 -19.10
CA LYS A 270 -9.29 -11.11 -19.12
C LYS A 270 -8.89 -10.46 -17.78
N ALA A 271 -7.73 -10.87 -17.27
CA ALA A 271 -7.19 -10.43 -16.00
C ALA A 271 -6.27 -9.23 -16.23
N SER A 272 -6.53 -8.13 -15.52
CA SER A 272 -5.68 -6.94 -15.57
C SER A 272 -4.58 -6.94 -14.51
N GLY A 273 -4.70 -7.80 -13.50
CA GLY A 273 -3.77 -7.91 -12.38
C GLY A 273 -2.99 -9.22 -12.33
N PHE A 274 -1.79 -9.12 -11.76
CA PHE A 274 -0.91 -10.24 -11.45
C PHE A 274 -0.58 -10.29 -9.94
N ARG A 275 -0.29 -11.49 -9.43
CA ARG A 275 0.35 -11.72 -8.13
C ARG A 275 1.28 -12.91 -8.22
N SER A 276 2.51 -12.77 -7.73
CA SER A 276 3.49 -13.85 -7.70
C SER A 276 3.29 -14.81 -6.53
N ALA A 277 3.78 -16.04 -6.68
CA ALA A 277 3.73 -17.02 -5.62
C ALA A 277 4.56 -16.60 -4.41
N ALA A 278 3.98 -16.69 -3.22
CA ALA A 278 4.62 -16.33 -1.95
C ALA A 278 5.23 -14.91 -1.94
N LEU A 279 4.69 -14.01 -2.76
CA LEU A 279 5.17 -12.63 -2.92
C LEU A 279 6.64 -12.52 -3.33
N TYR A 280 7.21 -13.53 -3.99
CA TYR A 280 8.54 -13.39 -4.58
C TYR A 280 8.52 -12.34 -5.68
N HIS A 281 9.50 -11.45 -5.71
CA HIS A 281 9.47 -10.35 -6.66
C HIS A 281 10.88 -9.91 -7.06
N ASN A 282 10.97 -9.40 -8.30
CA ASN A 282 12.10 -8.64 -8.80
C ASN A 282 11.56 -7.59 -9.77
N LEU A 283 11.38 -6.36 -9.28
CA LEU A 283 10.72 -5.29 -10.03
C LEU A 283 11.45 -4.91 -11.33
N ASN A 284 12.75 -5.20 -11.43
CA ASN A 284 13.52 -4.98 -12.67
C ASN A 284 13.11 -5.92 -13.82
N TRP A 285 12.25 -6.91 -13.55
CA TRP A 285 11.81 -7.91 -14.52
C TRP A 285 10.35 -7.72 -14.93
N TYR A 286 9.68 -6.70 -14.39
CA TYR A 286 8.25 -6.45 -14.61
C TYR A 286 7.95 -5.98 -16.04
N ASP A 287 8.97 -5.53 -16.79
CA ASP A 287 8.86 -5.15 -18.19
C ASP A 287 8.36 -6.28 -19.10
N ALA A 288 8.61 -7.55 -18.72
CA ALA A 288 8.13 -8.71 -19.47
C ALA A 288 6.68 -9.11 -19.18
N LEU A 289 6.04 -8.50 -18.17
CA LEU A 289 4.66 -8.80 -17.77
C LEU A 289 3.68 -7.82 -18.45
N ASP A 290 2.60 -8.36 -19.02
CA ASP A 290 1.59 -7.58 -19.75
C ASP A 290 0.34 -7.31 -18.91
N PHE A 291 0.55 -6.87 -17.67
CA PHE A 291 -0.52 -6.53 -16.73
C PHE A 291 -0.59 -5.02 -16.47
N SER A 292 -1.76 -4.56 -16.04
CA SER A 292 -1.98 -3.17 -15.65
C SER A 292 -1.51 -2.91 -14.22
N TYR A 293 -1.61 -3.91 -13.34
CA TYR A 293 -1.14 -3.79 -11.97
C TYR A 293 -0.59 -5.11 -11.44
N ASP A 294 0.24 -5.01 -10.42
CA ASP A 294 0.79 -6.11 -9.64
C ASP A 294 0.45 -5.92 -8.16
N MET A 295 0.42 -7.01 -7.40
CA MET A 295 0.18 -7.02 -5.96
C MET A 295 1.15 -7.99 -5.25
N SER A 296 2.42 -7.97 -5.64
CA SER A 296 3.43 -8.92 -5.17
C SER A 296 4.41 -8.33 -4.18
N VAL A 297 4.43 -7.00 -4.00
CA VAL A 297 5.43 -6.33 -3.17
C VAL A 297 4.82 -5.97 -1.81
N PRO A 298 5.32 -6.53 -0.69
CA PRO A 298 4.88 -6.10 0.62
C PRO A 298 5.38 -4.70 0.95
N SER A 299 4.63 -3.96 1.76
CA SER A 299 5.12 -2.74 2.40
C SER A 299 6.19 -3.08 3.45
N VAL A 300 5.94 -4.17 4.20
CA VAL A 300 6.80 -4.67 5.29
C VAL A 300 6.89 -6.20 5.20
N GLY A 301 8.04 -6.72 4.79
CA GLY A 301 8.29 -8.14 4.54
C GLY A 301 8.78 -8.95 5.75
N HIS A 302 8.39 -8.62 6.98
CA HIS A 302 8.89 -9.30 8.20
C HIS A 302 8.46 -10.76 8.30
N LEU A 303 7.23 -11.05 7.89
CA LEU A 303 6.62 -12.39 7.94
C LEU A 303 6.54 -13.05 6.56
N GLU A 304 7.21 -12.47 5.57
CA GLU A 304 7.13 -12.91 4.17
C GLU A 304 8.30 -13.82 3.79
N ALA A 305 8.08 -14.68 2.79
CA ALA A 305 9.10 -15.64 2.35
C ALA A 305 10.34 -14.93 1.77
N GLN A 306 10.12 -13.83 1.06
CA GLN A 306 11.13 -12.86 0.68
C GLN A 306 11.04 -11.66 1.64
N ARG A 307 12.11 -11.43 2.41
CA ARG A 307 12.21 -10.26 3.28
C ARG A 307 12.50 -8.99 2.47
N GLY A 308 12.18 -7.86 3.07
CA GLY A 308 12.34 -6.54 2.50
C GLY A 308 11.05 -5.74 2.69
N GLY A 309 10.64 -5.04 1.66
CA GLY A 309 9.42 -4.23 1.62
C GLY A 309 9.63 -2.88 0.93
N CYS A 310 8.62 -2.40 0.22
CA CYS A 310 8.70 -1.13 -0.52
C CYS A 310 8.65 0.13 0.37
N CYS A 311 8.48 -0.01 1.69
CA CYS A 311 8.44 1.08 2.67
C CYS A 311 7.38 2.16 2.39
N SER A 312 6.31 1.78 1.69
CA SER A 312 5.22 2.66 1.28
C SER A 312 3.88 1.96 1.48
N VAL A 313 2.87 2.75 1.82
CA VAL A 313 1.46 2.28 1.92
C VAL A 313 0.61 2.79 0.76
N MET A 314 1.23 3.44 -0.22
CA MET A 314 0.57 4.01 -1.39
C MET A 314 0.96 3.24 -2.65
N PRO A 315 0.02 3.10 -3.62
CA PRO A 315 0.37 2.56 -4.92
C PRO A 315 1.40 3.40 -5.67
N PHE A 316 2.27 2.75 -6.45
CA PHE A 316 3.32 3.40 -7.22
C PHE A 316 3.57 2.69 -8.56
N PHE A 317 4.05 3.43 -9.56
CA PHE A 317 4.32 2.85 -10.88
C PHE A 317 5.70 2.21 -10.95
N VAL A 318 5.75 1.00 -11.51
CA VAL A 318 6.93 0.23 -11.91
C VAL A 318 6.90 0.14 -13.43
N GLY A 319 7.50 1.12 -14.10
CA GLY A 319 7.33 1.29 -15.54
C GLY A 319 5.86 1.46 -15.90
N LYS A 320 5.33 0.53 -16.71
CA LYS A 320 3.91 0.55 -17.11
C LYS A 320 2.96 -0.07 -16.09
N ILE A 321 3.46 -0.83 -15.11
CA ILE A 321 2.66 -1.58 -14.14
C ILE A 321 2.44 -0.72 -12.89
N LEU A 322 1.22 -0.68 -12.35
CA LEU A 322 0.98 -0.11 -11.03
C LEU A 322 1.18 -1.17 -9.95
N GLU A 323 2.12 -0.97 -9.04
CA GLU A 323 2.22 -1.80 -7.83
C GLU A 323 1.15 -1.36 -6.82
N LEU A 324 0.34 -2.32 -6.36
CA LEU A 324 -0.60 -2.15 -5.25
C LEU A 324 -0.01 -2.91 -4.04
N PRO A 325 0.75 -2.23 -3.16
CA PRO A 325 1.53 -2.92 -2.15
C PRO A 325 0.67 -3.71 -1.16
N VAL A 326 1.19 -4.83 -0.67
CA VAL A 326 0.57 -5.61 0.41
C VAL A 326 0.91 -4.94 1.74
N THR A 327 -0.06 -4.27 2.35
CA THR A 327 0.15 -3.39 3.51
C THR A 327 -0.35 -3.97 4.84
N ALA A 328 -1.25 -4.95 4.79
CA ALA A 328 -1.66 -5.72 5.97
C ALA A 328 -1.02 -7.11 5.97
N THR A 329 -0.83 -7.68 7.15
CA THR A 329 -0.32 -9.05 7.31
C THR A 329 -1.25 -10.07 6.64
N GLN A 330 -0.71 -11.02 5.88
CA GLN A 330 -1.52 -12.07 5.26
C GLN A 330 -2.19 -12.97 6.31
N ASP A 331 -3.36 -13.52 5.98
CA ASP A 331 -4.06 -14.48 6.84
C ASP A 331 -3.22 -15.74 7.12
N TYR A 332 -2.42 -16.19 6.16
CA TYR A 332 -1.44 -17.27 6.36
C TYR A 332 -0.49 -16.95 7.52
N SER A 333 0.15 -15.77 7.47
CA SER A 333 1.11 -15.34 8.49
C SER A 333 0.41 -15.19 9.85
N LEU A 334 -0.79 -14.61 9.86
CA LEU A 334 -1.57 -14.44 11.07
C LEU A 334 -1.96 -15.79 11.73
N PHE A 335 -2.57 -16.70 10.96
CA PHE A 335 -3.09 -17.97 11.47
C PHE A 335 -2.00 -19.02 11.69
N HIS A 336 -1.01 -19.07 10.81
CA HIS A 336 -0.07 -20.18 10.75
C HIS A 336 1.33 -19.83 11.22
N ILE A 337 1.75 -18.56 11.21
CA ILE A 337 3.03 -18.16 11.80
C ILE A 337 2.83 -17.62 13.21
N LEU A 338 1.95 -16.61 13.37
CA LEU A 338 1.68 -15.97 14.67
C LEU A 338 0.71 -16.78 15.55
N ASN A 339 -0.05 -17.71 14.95
CA ASN A 339 -1.09 -18.49 15.63
C ASN A 339 -2.15 -17.59 16.32
N GLN A 340 -2.49 -16.47 15.68
CA GLN A 340 -3.47 -15.50 16.15
C GLN A 340 -4.74 -15.63 15.31
N TYR A 341 -5.89 -15.75 15.95
CA TYR A 341 -7.20 -15.77 15.30
C TYR A 341 -8.04 -14.62 15.85
N SER A 342 -7.53 -13.40 15.65
CA SER A 342 -8.16 -12.15 16.03
C SER A 342 -7.85 -11.07 14.98
N THR A 343 -8.65 -10.01 14.95
CA THR A 343 -8.45 -8.89 14.02
C THR A 343 -7.51 -7.80 14.57
N ASP A 344 -6.87 -8.00 15.73
CA ASP A 344 -6.20 -6.91 16.45
C ASP A 344 -4.98 -6.37 15.72
N LEU A 345 -4.18 -7.24 15.10
CA LEU A 345 -3.05 -6.82 14.28
C LEU A 345 -3.54 -6.04 13.05
N TRP A 346 -4.54 -6.56 12.33
CA TRP A 346 -5.14 -5.87 11.19
C TRP A 346 -5.71 -4.50 11.56
N ARG A 347 -6.43 -4.38 12.68
CA ARG A 347 -6.99 -3.10 13.14
C ARG A 347 -5.89 -2.08 13.44
N ARG A 348 -4.79 -2.50 14.08
CA ARG A 348 -3.63 -1.63 14.34
C ARG A 348 -2.95 -1.20 13.04
N GLN A 349 -2.77 -2.12 12.09
CA GLN A 349 -2.19 -1.79 10.78
C GLN A 349 -3.08 -0.82 10.01
N VAL A 350 -4.38 -1.07 9.95
CA VAL A 350 -5.35 -0.18 9.29
C VAL A 350 -5.33 1.21 9.90
N ALA A 351 -5.28 1.34 11.23
CA ALA A 351 -5.19 2.64 11.88
C ALA A 351 -3.94 3.42 11.42
N GLN A 352 -2.77 2.79 11.44
CA GLN A 352 -1.51 3.43 11.01
C GLN A 352 -1.50 3.76 9.51
N ILE A 353 -2.05 2.89 8.67
CA ILE A 353 -2.19 3.14 7.23
C ILE A 353 -3.11 4.34 6.98
N MET A 354 -4.23 4.43 7.70
CA MET A 354 -5.20 5.51 7.55
C MET A 354 -4.66 6.87 8.01
N GLU A 355 -3.79 6.90 9.03
CA GLU A 355 -3.08 8.12 9.45
C GLU A 355 -2.23 8.71 8.31
N ALA A 356 -1.70 7.85 7.43
CA ALA A 356 -0.94 8.25 6.24
C ALA A 356 -1.79 8.36 4.97
N HIS A 357 -3.13 8.27 5.08
CA HIS A 357 -4.05 8.22 3.96
C HIS A 357 -3.80 7.06 2.99
N GLY A 358 -3.22 5.94 3.43
CA GLY A 358 -2.76 4.86 2.56
C GLY A 358 -3.84 3.89 2.06
N LEU A 359 -3.37 2.87 1.35
CA LEU A 359 -4.14 1.70 0.91
C LEU A 359 -3.98 0.56 1.94
N ALA A 360 -5.07 0.10 2.54
CA ALA A 360 -5.10 -1.14 3.31
C ALA A 360 -5.41 -2.34 2.40
N SER A 361 -4.41 -3.17 2.14
CA SER A 361 -4.47 -4.31 1.22
C SER A 361 -4.37 -5.62 1.99
N PHE A 362 -5.38 -6.49 1.84
CA PHE A 362 -5.47 -7.77 2.52
C PHE A 362 -5.36 -8.94 1.55
N ILE A 363 -4.60 -9.97 1.95
CA ILE A 363 -4.56 -11.28 1.30
C ILE A 363 -5.24 -12.30 2.19
N VAL A 364 -6.27 -12.97 1.66
CA VAL A 364 -7.06 -13.97 2.38
C VAL A 364 -7.26 -15.20 1.52
N HIS A 365 -6.81 -16.37 1.96
CA HIS A 365 -6.87 -17.58 1.16
C HIS A 365 -8.16 -18.37 1.46
N PRO A 366 -9.00 -18.70 0.44
CA PRO A 366 -10.16 -19.57 0.65
C PRO A 366 -9.78 -20.92 1.28
N ASP A 367 -8.57 -21.39 0.99
CA ASP A 367 -7.96 -22.61 1.51
C ASP A 367 -7.97 -22.68 3.05
N TYR A 368 -7.74 -21.55 3.72
CA TYR A 368 -7.71 -21.48 5.19
C TYR A 368 -9.08 -21.20 5.78
N LEU A 369 -9.96 -20.54 5.03
CA LEU A 369 -11.32 -20.21 5.47
C LEU A 369 -12.31 -21.39 5.44
N ILE A 370 -11.86 -22.58 5.01
CA ILE A 370 -12.62 -23.81 5.20
C ILE A 370 -12.77 -24.10 6.70
N GLU A 371 -11.73 -23.80 7.51
CA GLU A 371 -11.78 -23.92 8.96
C GLU A 371 -12.69 -22.83 9.57
N ALA A 372 -13.59 -23.23 10.48
CA ALA A 372 -14.56 -22.31 11.08
C ALA A 372 -13.89 -21.15 11.83
N ARG A 373 -12.83 -21.42 12.59
CA ARG A 373 -12.12 -20.40 13.38
C ARG A 373 -11.50 -19.32 12.51
N ALA A 374 -10.83 -19.72 11.43
CA ALA A 374 -10.27 -18.78 10.44
C ALA A 374 -11.38 -17.98 9.76
N ARG A 375 -12.46 -18.65 9.36
CA ARG A 375 -13.64 -18.03 8.74
C ARG A 375 -14.33 -17.00 9.63
N ASP A 376 -14.46 -17.26 10.92
CA ASP A 376 -15.10 -16.31 11.84
C ASP A 376 -14.19 -15.09 12.11
N THR A 377 -12.86 -15.29 12.07
CA THR A 377 -11.91 -14.18 12.07
C THR A 377 -12.06 -13.32 10.81
N TYR A 378 -12.23 -13.95 9.64
CA TYR A 378 -12.45 -13.23 8.38
C TYR A 378 -13.78 -12.44 8.37
N LYS A 379 -14.88 -13.03 8.85
CA LYS A 379 -16.15 -12.29 9.02
C LYS A 379 -15.98 -11.06 9.92
N SER A 380 -15.18 -11.17 10.97
CA SER A 380 -14.87 -10.05 11.87
C SER A 380 -14.10 -8.94 11.15
N LEU A 381 -13.21 -9.29 10.21
CA LEU A 381 -12.54 -8.32 9.33
C LEU A 381 -13.53 -7.64 8.38
N LEU A 382 -14.41 -8.40 7.73
CA LEU A 382 -15.45 -7.85 6.85
C LEU A 382 -16.34 -6.84 7.58
N ALA A 383 -16.84 -7.20 8.76
CA ALA A 383 -17.67 -6.31 9.59
C ALA A 383 -16.92 -5.04 10.00
N PHE A 384 -15.61 -5.14 10.28
CA PHE A 384 -14.78 -3.97 10.59
C PHE A 384 -14.64 -3.02 9.39
N LEU A 385 -14.34 -3.54 8.21
CA LEU A 385 -14.20 -2.73 6.99
C LEU A 385 -15.53 -2.13 6.54
N GLU A 386 -16.63 -2.86 6.70
CA GLU A 386 -17.97 -2.33 6.45
C GLU A 386 -18.29 -1.15 7.37
N ASN A 387 -17.92 -1.23 8.65
CA ASN A 387 -18.07 -0.10 9.57
C ASN A 387 -17.28 1.12 9.09
N LEU A 388 -15.99 0.95 8.78
CA LEU A 388 -15.16 2.05 8.25
C LEU A 388 -15.75 2.68 6.98
N ARG A 389 -16.32 1.87 6.08
CA ARG A 389 -17.02 2.36 4.88
C ARG A 389 -18.25 3.19 5.26
N SER A 390 -19.06 2.71 6.22
CA SER A 390 -20.27 3.40 6.68
C SER A 390 -19.97 4.75 7.32
N GLU A 391 -18.81 4.88 7.98
CA GLU A 391 -18.29 6.13 8.55
C GLU A 391 -17.63 7.04 7.51
N GLY A 392 -17.57 6.63 6.23
CA GLY A 392 -16.93 7.39 5.15
C GLY A 392 -15.41 7.46 5.25
N LYS A 393 -14.78 6.61 6.07
CA LYS A 393 -13.33 6.63 6.35
C LYS A 393 -12.50 5.94 5.28
N VAL A 394 -13.07 4.97 4.57
CA VAL A 394 -12.38 4.22 3.53
C VAL A 394 -13.22 4.10 2.27
N TRP A 395 -12.58 4.25 1.12
CA TRP A 395 -13.10 3.76 -0.15
C TRP A 395 -12.82 2.26 -0.24
N LEU A 396 -13.86 1.42 -0.20
CA LEU A 396 -13.72 0.00 -0.50
C LEU A 396 -13.77 -0.18 -2.02
N ALA A 397 -12.73 -0.80 -2.57
CA ALA A 397 -12.53 -0.90 -4.00
C ALA A 397 -11.96 -2.27 -4.40
N LEU A 398 -12.25 -2.69 -5.62
CA LEU A 398 -11.52 -3.75 -6.31
C LEU A 398 -10.13 -3.24 -6.75
N PRO A 399 -9.12 -4.11 -6.84
CA PRO A 399 -7.81 -3.75 -7.37
C PRO A 399 -7.85 -3.01 -8.72
N ARG A 400 -8.68 -3.44 -9.69
CA ARG A 400 -8.84 -2.69 -10.96
C ARG A 400 -9.30 -1.25 -10.76
N GLU A 401 -10.21 -1.00 -9.82
CA GLU A 401 -10.76 0.35 -9.59
C GLU A 401 -9.68 1.26 -9.00
N VAL A 402 -8.84 0.73 -8.10
CA VAL A 402 -7.67 1.43 -7.58
C VAL A 402 -6.70 1.75 -8.73
N ASN A 403 -6.42 0.79 -9.60
CA ASN A 403 -5.54 0.98 -10.75
C ASN A 403 -6.08 2.03 -11.74
N GLU A 404 -7.36 1.97 -12.10
CA GLU A 404 -8.02 2.94 -12.97
C GLU A 404 -7.94 4.35 -12.39
N TRP A 405 -8.22 4.50 -11.10
CA TRP A 405 -8.15 5.78 -10.41
C TRP A 405 -6.72 6.34 -10.36
N TRP A 406 -5.72 5.51 -10.00
CA TRP A 406 -4.32 5.97 -9.94
C TRP A 406 -3.79 6.41 -11.31
N ARG A 407 -4.18 5.71 -12.38
CA ARG A 407 -3.83 6.09 -13.75
C ARG A 407 -4.54 7.35 -14.22
N ALA A 408 -5.82 7.51 -13.88
CA ALA A 408 -6.52 8.75 -14.18
C ALA A 408 -5.85 9.92 -13.44
N ARG A 409 -5.60 9.76 -12.13
CA ARG A 409 -4.96 10.76 -11.27
C ARG A 409 -3.55 11.14 -11.76
N SER A 410 -2.75 10.20 -12.25
CA SER A 410 -1.41 10.50 -12.77
C SER A 410 -1.42 11.31 -14.08
N GLN A 411 -2.56 11.39 -14.76
CA GLN A 411 -2.76 12.23 -15.94
C GLN A 411 -3.39 13.58 -15.61
N MET A 412 -3.92 13.75 -14.40
CA MET A 412 -4.54 15.01 -13.98
C MET A 412 -3.49 16.09 -13.69
N LYS A 413 -3.90 17.34 -13.86
CA LYS A 413 -3.11 18.53 -13.53
C LYS A 413 -3.96 19.54 -12.76
N LEU A 414 -3.33 20.27 -11.85
CA LEU A 414 -3.92 21.44 -11.22
C LEU A 414 -3.58 22.68 -12.03
N VAL A 415 -4.61 23.41 -12.43
CA VAL A 415 -4.49 24.64 -13.22
C VAL A 415 -5.10 25.80 -12.43
N CYS A 416 -4.39 26.91 -12.38
CA CYS A 416 -4.88 28.13 -11.75
C CYS A 416 -5.88 28.83 -12.68
N GLN A 417 -7.11 29.07 -12.22
CA GLN A 417 -8.12 29.83 -12.93
C GLN A 417 -8.58 30.99 -12.03
N GLY A 418 -8.05 32.19 -12.29
CA GLY A 418 -8.24 33.34 -11.41
C GLY A 418 -7.56 33.11 -10.07
N ASN A 419 -8.34 33.12 -8.98
CA ASN A 419 -7.85 32.87 -7.62
C ASN A 419 -8.11 31.42 -7.14
N ASN A 420 -8.62 30.54 -8.01
CA ASN A 420 -9.02 29.18 -7.66
C ASN A 420 -8.19 28.12 -8.40
N TRP A 421 -8.09 26.94 -7.80
CA TRP A 421 -7.48 25.77 -8.44
C TRP A 421 -8.54 24.86 -9.04
N VAL A 422 -8.34 24.47 -10.29
CA VAL A 422 -9.21 23.55 -11.03
C VAL A 422 -8.41 22.32 -11.45
N ILE A 423 -9.05 21.15 -11.41
CA ILE A 423 -8.44 19.89 -11.84
C ILE A 423 -8.84 19.61 -13.28
N GLU A 424 -7.85 19.49 -14.16
CA GLU A 424 -8.03 19.08 -15.54
C GLU A 424 -7.50 17.65 -15.73
N GLY A 425 -8.16 16.86 -16.58
CA GLY A 425 -7.79 15.49 -16.88
C GLY A 425 -8.95 14.49 -16.78
N PRO A 426 -8.69 13.20 -17.02
CA PRO A 426 -9.71 12.16 -16.98
C PRO A 426 -10.27 11.98 -15.56
N GLN A 427 -11.58 11.71 -15.43
CA GLN A 427 -12.27 11.48 -14.15
C GLN A 427 -12.12 12.63 -13.11
N ASN A 428 -11.93 13.87 -13.56
CA ASN A 428 -11.75 15.02 -12.67
C ASN A 428 -12.99 15.33 -11.81
N ASP A 429 -14.18 14.88 -12.19
CA ASP A 429 -15.43 14.97 -11.44
C ASP A 429 -15.35 14.26 -10.08
N ARG A 430 -14.55 13.18 -10.01
CA ARG A 430 -14.25 12.44 -8.78
C ARG A 430 -13.08 13.03 -8.00
N ALA A 431 -12.25 13.87 -8.61
CA ALA A 431 -11.06 14.42 -7.96
C ALA A 431 -11.40 15.59 -7.02
N ARG A 432 -10.56 15.82 -6.02
CA ARG A 432 -10.72 16.92 -5.07
C ARG A 432 -9.41 17.67 -4.92
N VAL A 433 -9.50 18.99 -4.88
CA VAL A 433 -8.37 19.84 -4.49
C VAL A 433 -8.20 19.72 -2.98
N ALA A 434 -6.95 19.53 -2.56
CA ALA A 434 -6.54 19.59 -1.17
C ALA A 434 -5.36 20.55 -1.03
N TYR A 435 -5.11 21.00 0.19
CA TYR A 435 -4.03 21.89 0.53
C TYR A 435 -3.19 21.27 1.62
N ALA A 436 -1.88 21.24 1.40
CA ALA A 436 -0.90 20.96 2.44
C ALA A 436 -0.59 22.23 3.20
N VAL A 437 -0.66 22.16 4.54
CA VAL A 437 -0.47 23.30 5.45
C VAL A 437 0.39 22.89 6.63
N LEU A 438 0.97 23.88 7.33
CA LEU A 438 1.67 23.64 8.60
C LEU A 438 0.80 24.06 9.78
N GLU A 439 0.36 23.09 10.57
CA GLU A 439 -0.37 23.31 11.81
C GLU A 439 0.54 22.94 13.00
N GLY A 440 0.88 23.91 13.84
CA GLY A 440 1.79 23.69 14.97
C GLY A 440 3.16 23.14 14.56
N GLY A 441 3.64 23.51 13.36
CA GLY A 441 4.90 23.02 12.78
C GLY A 441 4.85 21.61 12.19
N ARG A 442 3.69 20.96 12.17
CA ARG A 442 3.44 19.65 11.57
C ARG A 442 2.65 19.78 10.27
N LEU A 443 2.93 18.91 9.31
CA LEU A 443 2.19 18.86 8.06
C LEU A 443 0.77 18.33 8.31
N ALA A 444 -0.22 19.05 7.80
CA ALA A 444 -1.61 18.63 7.77
C ALA A 444 -2.17 18.82 6.34
N TYR A 445 -3.25 18.11 6.04
CA TYR A 445 -3.94 18.22 4.76
C TYR A 445 -5.39 18.63 4.95
N VAL A 446 -5.82 19.63 4.18
CA VAL A 446 -7.17 20.18 4.26
C VAL A 446 -7.82 20.09 2.87
N LEU A 447 -8.99 19.44 2.79
CA LEU A 447 -9.78 19.41 1.56
C LEU A 447 -10.43 20.77 1.30
N ASP A 448 -10.51 21.16 0.02
CA ASP A 448 -11.19 22.41 -0.36
C ASP A 448 -12.70 22.33 -0.05
N SER A 449 -13.16 23.19 0.87
CA SER A 449 -14.54 23.23 1.34
C SER A 449 -15.52 23.73 0.28
N HIS A 450 -15.06 24.49 -0.72
CA HIS A 450 -15.91 25.00 -1.81
C HIS A 450 -16.39 23.89 -2.76
N GLN A 451 -15.72 22.72 -2.79
CA GLN A 451 -16.13 21.56 -3.60
C GLN A 451 -16.98 20.54 -2.81
N ALA A 452 -17.05 20.65 -1.48
CA ALA A 452 -17.83 19.74 -0.63
C ALA A 452 -19.35 20.00 -0.70
N SER A 453 -19.75 21.24 -0.99
CA SER A 453 -21.14 21.71 -1.04
C SER A 453 -21.93 21.21 -2.26
N ALA A 454 -21.26 20.81 -3.35
CA ALA A 454 -21.91 20.26 -4.54
C ALA A 454 -22.65 18.92 -4.27
N ARG A 455 -22.34 18.24 -3.16
CA ARG A 455 -23.01 17.00 -2.73
C ARG A 455 -24.33 17.21 -2.01
N ARG A 456 -24.63 18.43 -1.53
CA ARG A 456 -25.90 18.67 -0.79
C ARG A 456 -27.12 18.83 -1.71
N MET A 457 -26.93 18.92 -3.03
CA MET A 457 -28.01 19.21 -3.98
C MET A 457 -28.43 18.06 -4.92
N VAL A 458 -27.72 16.92 -4.94
CA VAL A 458 -28.05 15.79 -5.84
C VAL A 458 -28.34 14.52 -5.04
N PHE A 459 -29.31 14.63 -4.12
CA PHE A 459 -30.14 13.52 -3.65
C PHE A 459 -31.49 14.11 -3.26
N ARG A 460 -32.42 14.18 -4.23
CA ARG A 460 -33.85 14.29 -3.94
C ARG A 460 -34.60 13.26 -4.77
N ASN A 461 -35.29 12.40 -4.02
CA ASN A 461 -35.95 11.17 -4.41
C ASN A 461 -37.16 11.39 -5.32
N GLY A 462 -37.54 10.31 -6.01
CA GLY A 462 -38.87 10.11 -6.58
C GLY A 462 -39.99 10.21 -5.53
N GLN A 463 -41.16 10.58 -6.04
CA GLN A 463 -42.45 10.88 -5.37
C GLN A 463 -42.99 9.65 -4.58
N ILE A 464 -43.97 9.70 -3.66
CA ILE A 464 -45.30 10.38 -3.58
C ILE A 464 -45.67 10.42 -2.05
N SER A 465 -46.24 11.47 -1.42
CA SER A 465 -47.67 11.85 -1.42
C SER A 465 -47.91 13.14 -0.59
N SER A 466 -49.07 13.75 -0.81
CA SER A 466 -49.56 15.06 -0.38
C SER A 466 -49.84 15.25 1.12
N SER A 467 -49.49 16.41 1.66
CA SER A 467 -50.45 17.36 2.27
C SER A 467 -49.72 18.64 2.70
N ALA A 468 -50.40 19.77 2.53
CA ALA A 468 -49.88 21.11 2.76
C ALA A 468 -49.98 21.52 4.23
N ALA A 469 -48.93 22.14 4.78
CA ALA A 469 -49.04 23.35 5.62
C ALA A 469 -47.66 23.86 6.10
N ARG A 470 -47.38 25.12 5.72
CA ARG A 470 -46.73 26.23 6.46
C ARG A 470 -45.44 25.98 7.29
N GLN A 471 -44.36 26.61 6.82
CA GLN A 471 -43.25 27.19 7.60
C GLN A 471 -43.76 28.33 8.53
N PRO A 472 -43.05 28.74 9.62
CA PRO A 472 -41.63 29.16 9.58
C PRO A 472 -40.77 28.90 10.84
N GLY A 473 -39.45 29.14 10.72
CA GLY A 473 -38.57 29.31 11.89
C GLY A 473 -37.09 29.01 11.64
N VAL A 474 -36.32 30.06 11.36
CA VAL A 474 -34.85 30.09 11.33
C VAL A 474 -34.30 29.89 12.73
N LEU A 475 -33.35 28.98 12.93
CA LEU A 475 -32.36 29.05 14.03
C LEU A 475 -31.03 28.44 13.59
N THR A 476 -30.01 29.30 13.64
CA THR A 476 -28.58 29.03 13.49
C THR A 476 -28.03 28.36 14.74
N GLU A 477 -27.35 27.22 14.61
CA GLU A 477 -26.42 26.74 15.65
C GLU A 477 -25.11 26.23 15.04
N SER A 478 -24.05 26.96 15.36
CA SER A 478 -22.65 26.54 15.31
C SER A 478 -22.41 25.51 16.41
N ARG A 479 -21.85 24.34 16.08
CA ARG A 479 -21.31 23.41 17.08
C ARG A 479 -19.81 23.23 16.88
N LEU A 480 -19.07 23.96 17.70
CA LEU A 480 -17.71 23.63 18.12
C LEU A 480 -17.73 22.31 18.89
N ILE A 481 -16.92 21.34 18.46
CA ILE A 481 -16.59 20.17 19.27
C ILE A 481 -15.42 20.56 20.16
N GLN A 482 -15.69 20.80 21.44
CA GLN A 482 -14.68 20.98 22.48
C GLN A 482 -14.07 19.64 22.87
N ALA A 483 -12.74 19.62 22.94
CA ALA A 483 -11.94 18.56 23.51
C ALA A 483 -12.14 18.47 25.03
N LEU A 484 -12.26 17.25 25.55
CA LEU A 484 -12.20 16.96 26.99
C LEU A 484 -10.73 16.76 27.42
N PRO A 485 -10.31 17.29 28.58
CA PRO A 485 -8.91 17.27 29.01
C PRO A 485 -8.51 16.01 29.77
N LEU A 486 -7.22 15.66 29.63
CA LEU A 486 -6.45 14.69 30.41
C LEU A 486 -6.05 15.25 31.79
N GLY A 487 -6.05 14.37 32.80
CA GLY A 487 -5.47 14.55 34.14
C GLY A 487 -6.27 13.74 35.16
N LEU A 488 -5.75 12.94 36.10
CA LEU A 488 -4.42 12.83 36.70
C LEU A 488 -4.29 11.44 37.40
N GLU A 489 -3.04 11.01 37.53
CA GLU A 489 -2.41 10.32 38.68
C GLU A 489 -2.87 8.93 39.18
N THR A 490 -1.96 7.97 38.95
CA THR A 490 -1.31 7.08 39.92
C THR A 490 -2.02 6.73 41.23
N LYS A 491 -2.28 5.43 41.41
CA LYS A 491 -1.96 4.72 42.67
C LYS A 491 -1.51 3.28 42.39
N ARG A 492 -0.36 2.94 42.95
CA ARG A 492 0.12 1.57 43.20
C ARG A 492 -0.95 0.78 43.97
N ASN A 493 -1.09 -0.50 43.65
CA ASN A 493 -1.13 -1.52 44.69
C ASN A 493 -0.68 -2.88 44.15
N GLU A 494 0.12 -3.52 44.98
CA GLU A 494 0.71 -4.84 44.82
C GLU A 494 -0.34 -5.96 44.98
N GLN A 495 0.10 -7.14 44.53
CA GLN A 495 -0.12 -8.45 45.15
C GLN A 495 -1.36 -9.31 44.81
N ILE A 496 -1.01 -10.50 44.27
CA ILE A 496 -1.46 -11.85 44.65
C ILE A 496 -2.22 -12.67 43.56
N PHE A 497 -1.59 -13.83 43.28
CA PHE A 497 -1.88 -15.01 42.45
C PHE A 497 -1.70 -14.97 40.93
#